data_AF-A0A7X7SL48-F1
#
_entry.id   AF-A0A7X7SL48-F1
#
_cell.length_a   1.000
_cell.length_b   1.000
_cell.length_c   1.000
_cell.angle_alpha   90.00
_cell.angle_beta   90.00
_cell.angle_gamma   90.00
#
_symmetry.space_group_name_H-M   'P 1'
#
loop_
_entity.id
_entity.type
_entity.pdbx_description
1 polymer ?
#
loop_
_entity_poly.entity_id
_entity_poly.type
_entity_poly.pdbx_seq_one_letter_code
_entity_poly.pdbx_strand_id
1 'polypeptide(L)'
;MIDIMEVMRRSESGPFCSERDFDIDIIFKTTRSLVKKYGVKFDRKHLITQEPEMADGAFQAALDLAVTAGMYCVDTSRRIMFTREELLDGLRTAPRSLRIGSGKDERVIQAKEYGVPRKPFIWGGFSGAPLTEEMYQASIRSYIR
;
A
#
# COMPACT_ATOMS: atom_id res chain seq x y z
N MET A 1 -15.29 -10.45 -2.62
CA MET A 1 -13.95 -10.11 -3.12
C MET A 1 -14.07 -9.68 -4.58
N ILE A 2 -13.59 -8.49 -4.90
CA ILE A 2 -13.49 -8.03 -6.30
C ILE A 2 -12.28 -8.71 -6.93
N ASP A 3 -12.44 -9.29 -8.11
CA ASP A 3 -11.33 -9.84 -8.88
C ASP A 3 -10.75 -8.83 -9.87
N ILE A 4 -9.66 -9.23 -10.54
CA ILE A 4 -8.98 -8.39 -11.53
C ILE A 4 -9.86 -8.07 -12.74
N MET A 5 -10.77 -8.95 -13.15
CA MET A 5 -11.64 -8.73 -14.32
C MET A 5 -12.63 -7.60 -14.05
N GLU A 6 -13.21 -7.56 -12.86
CA GLU A 6 -14.09 -6.48 -12.43
C GLU A 6 -13.34 -5.15 -12.30
N VAL A 7 -12.09 -5.17 -11.80
CA VAL A 7 -11.24 -3.97 -11.78
C VAL A 7 -10.96 -3.45 -13.20
N MET A 8 -10.62 -4.34 -14.14
CA MET A 8 -10.40 -3.96 -15.54
C MET A 8 -11.68 -3.38 -16.17
N ARG A 9 -12.84 -4.02 -15.96
CA ARG A 9 -14.13 -3.49 -16.44
C ARG A 9 -14.41 -2.08 -15.88
N ARG A 10 -14.19 -1.86 -14.59
CA ARG A 10 -14.36 -0.54 -13.95
C ARG A 10 -13.36 0.49 -14.45
N SER A 11 -12.17 0.08 -14.89
CA SER A 11 -11.21 1.01 -15.49
C SER A 11 -11.72 1.59 -16.81
N GLU A 12 -12.48 0.82 -17.59
CA GLU A 12 -13.05 1.28 -18.86
C GLU A 12 -14.38 2.02 -18.70
N SER A 13 -15.20 1.63 -17.71
CA SER A 13 -16.55 2.18 -17.51
C SER A 13 -16.67 3.21 -16.38
N GLY A 14 -15.64 3.40 -15.57
CA GLY A 14 -15.63 4.27 -14.40
C GLY A 14 -15.76 5.75 -14.74
N PRO A 15 -16.06 6.64 -13.77
CA PRO A 15 -16.18 8.07 -14.04
C PRO A 15 -14.86 8.65 -14.56
N PHE A 16 -14.95 9.44 -15.62
CA PHE A 16 -13.81 10.19 -16.17
C PHE A 16 -13.28 11.20 -15.16
N CYS A 17 -11.97 11.39 -15.13
CA CYS A 17 -11.27 12.37 -14.32
C CYS A 17 -9.94 12.70 -15.00
N SER A 18 -9.53 13.97 -15.06
CA SER A 18 -8.17 14.28 -15.50
C SER A 18 -7.17 13.95 -14.38
N GLU A 19 -5.93 13.65 -14.75
CA GLU A 19 -4.85 13.37 -13.78
C GLU A 19 -4.66 14.53 -12.79
N ARG A 20 -4.69 15.77 -13.30
CA ARG A 20 -4.58 16.98 -12.47
C ARG A 20 -5.72 17.08 -11.46
N ASP A 21 -6.96 16.82 -11.88
CA ASP A 21 -8.12 16.87 -10.99
C ASP A 21 -8.05 15.74 -9.96
N PHE A 22 -7.57 14.55 -10.36
CA PHE A 22 -7.35 13.45 -9.44
C PHE A 22 -6.32 13.82 -8.36
N ASP A 23 -5.16 14.32 -8.74
CA ASP A 23 -4.08 14.63 -7.80
C ASP A 23 -4.45 15.79 -6.86
N ILE A 24 -4.98 16.88 -7.41
CA ILE A 24 -5.20 18.12 -6.64
C ILE A 24 -6.57 18.11 -5.97
N ASP A 25 -7.62 17.84 -6.72
CA ASP A 25 -8.98 18.02 -6.24
C ASP A 25 -9.47 16.82 -5.44
N ILE A 26 -9.09 15.61 -5.85
CA ILE A 26 -9.49 14.38 -5.14
C ILE A 26 -8.47 14.05 -4.06
N ILE A 27 -7.22 13.76 -4.40
CA ILE A 27 -6.23 13.26 -3.43
C ILE A 27 -5.84 14.34 -2.42
N PHE A 28 -5.30 15.49 -2.86
CA PHE A 28 -4.77 16.49 -1.94
C PHE A 28 -5.85 17.10 -1.04
N LYS A 29 -6.96 17.60 -1.62
CA LYS A 29 -8.03 18.23 -0.82
C LYS A 29 -8.73 17.25 0.12
N THR A 30 -9.03 16.03 -0.33
CA THR A 30 -9.67 15.00 0.52
C THR A 30 -8.74 14.59 1.66
N THR A 31 -7.46 14.33 1.36
CA THR A 31 -6.47 13.99 2.40
C THR A 31 -6.38 15.09 3.45
N ARG A 32 -6.26 16.36 3.03
CA ARG A 32 -6.20 17.50 3.96
C ARG A 32 -7.44 17.60 4.85
N SER A 33 -8.62 17.36 4.28
CA SER A 33 -9.89 17.36 5.02
C SER A 33 -9.94 16.22 6.04
N LEU A 34 -9.57 15.01 5.63
CA LEU A 34 -9.60 13.82 6.49
C LEU A 34 -8.57 13.86 7.61
N VAL A 35 -7.36 14.35 7.34
CA VAL A 35 -6.34 14.60 8.37
C VAL A 35 -6.88 15.52 9.46
N LYS A 36 -7.59 16.59 9.08
CA LYS A 36 -8.23 17.50 10.05
C LYS A 36 -9.41 16.82 10.77
N LYS A 37 -10.28 16.11 10.04
CA LYS A 37 -11.47 15.42 10.58
C LYS A 37 -11.11 14.39 11.64
N TYR A 38 -10.08 13.58 11.38
CA TYR A 38 -9.63 12.50 12.25
C TYR A 38 -8.51 12.90 13.21
N GLY A 39 -8.07 14.16 13.19
CA GLY A 39 -7.05 14.66 14.11
C GLY A 39 -5.69 13.99 13.97
N VAL A 40 -5.34 13.50 12.77
CA VAL A 40 -4.05 12.84 12.50
C VAL A 40 -2.93 13.87 12.63
N LYS A 41 -1.94 13.57 13.50
CA LYS A 41 -0.83 14.47 13.83
C LYS A 41 0.50 13.76 13.64
N PHE A 42 1.51 14.52 13.27
CA PHE A 42 2.89 14.06 13.19
C PHE A 42 3.74 14.82 14.21
N ASP A 43 4.40 14.09 15.10
CA ASP A 43 5.38 14.63 16.04
C ASP A 43 6.79 14.25 15.61
N ARG A 44 7.62 15.26 15.32
CA ARG A 44 9.02 15.05 14.93
C ARG A 44 9.88 14.47 16.06
N LYS A 45 9.49 14.64 17.32
CA LYS A 45 10.18 14.06 18.48
C LYS A 45 9.81 12.59 18.69
N HIS A 46 8.62 12.19 18.25
CA HIS A 46 8.09 10.83 18.39
C HIS A 46 7.67 10.28 17.03
N LEU A 47 8.65 9.75 16.28
CA LEU A 47 8.45 9.22 14.93
C LEU A 47 7.43 8.08 14.86
N ILE A 48 7.28 7.33 15.95
CA ILE A 48 6.33 6.22 16.08
C ILE A 48 5.33 6.58 17.15
N THR A 49 4.07 6.75 16.76
CA THR A 49 2.99 6.93 17.72
C THR A 49 2.83 5.70 18.61
N GLN A 50 2.56 5.92 19.90
CA GLN A 50 2.12 4.89 20.83
C GLN A 50 0.64 5.07 21.22
N GLU A 51 -0.03 6.07 20.63
CA GLU A 51 -1.44 6.40 20.91
C GLU A 51 -2.36 5.58 19.99
N PRO A 52 -3.16 4.62 20.52
CA PRO A 52 -4.03 3.78 19.71
C PRO A 52 -5.08 4.58 18.94
N GLU A 53 -5.65 5.62 19.56
CA GLU A 53 -6.65 6.48 18.93
C GLU A 53 -6.12 7.18 17.67
N MET A 54 -4.83 7.54 17.64
CA MET A 54 -4.22 8.13 16.45
C MET A 54 -4.07 7.09 15.34
N ALA A 55 -3.69 5.84 15.68
CA ALA A 55 -3.61 4.75 14.71
C ALA A 55 -4.99 4.42 14.11
N ASP A 56 -6.03 4.33 14.94
CA ASP A 56 -7.41 4.10 14.49
C ASP A 56 -7.93 5.27 13.65
N GLY A 57 -7.64 6.51 14.06
CA GLY A 57 -7.98 7.71 13.31
C GLY A 57 -7.31 7.74 11.93
N ALA A 58 -6.04 7.38 11.84
CA ALA A 58 -5.31 7.27 10.58
C ALA A 58 -5.89 6.16 9.68
N PHE A 59 -6.24 5.01 10.25
CA PHE A 59 -6.88 3.92 9.50
C PHE A 59 -8.24 4.33 8.93
N GLN A 60 -9.11 4.96 9.75
CA GLN A 60 -10.42 5.42 9.28
C GLN A 60 -10.30 6.54 8.25
N ALA A 61 -9.35 7.47 8.42
CA ALA A 61 -9.05 8.50 7.43
C ALA A 61 -8.62 7.87 6.09
N ALA A 62 -7.72 6.88 6.10
CA ALA A 62 -7.28 6.20 4.90
C ALA A 62 -8.41 5.43 4.21
N LEU A 63 -9.29 4.78 4.99
CA LEU A 63 -10.44 4.06 4.45
C LEU A 63 -11.46 5.02 3.80
N ASP A 64 -11.76 6.16 4.44
CA ASP A 64 -12.60 7.21 3.85
C ASP A 64 -11.98 7.78 2.56
N LEU A 65 -10.66 7.97 2.54
CA LEU A 65 -9.93 8.42 1.35
C LEU A 65 -10.06 7.40 0.22
N ALA A 66 -9.85 6.12 0.49
CA ALA A 66 -9.93 5.05 -0.50
C ALA A 66 -11.35 4.93 -1.10
N VAL A 67 -12.40 5.06 -0.28
CA VAL A 67 -13.80 5.09 -0.75
C VAL A 67 -14.07 6.31 -1.63
N THR A 68 -13.56 7.48 -1.24
CA THR A 68 -13.81 8.75 -1.94
C THR A 68 -13.03 8.86 -3.25
N ALA A 69 -11.77 8.44 -3.24
CA ALA A 69 -10.85 8.59 -4.36
C ALA A 69 -10.97 7.44 -5.36
N GLY A 70 -11.09 6.19 -4.87
CA GLY A 70 -10.87 5.01 -5.68
C GLY A 70 -9.41 4.91 -6.16
N MET A 71 -9.21 4.32 -7.33
CA MET A 71 -7.93 4.28 -8.02
C MET A 71 -8.04 4.98 -9.37
N TYR A 72 -7.01 5.72 -9.77
CA TYR A 72 -6.95 6.34 -11.09
C TYR A 72 -6.29 5.40 -12.11
N CYS A 73 -6.95 5.17 -13.25
CA CYS A 73 -6.38 4.47 -14.39
C CYS A 73 -5.91 5.52 -15.41
N VAL A 74 -4.59 5.64 -15.54
CA VAL A 74 -3.94 6.64 -16.41
C VAL A 74 -4.34 6.43 -17.88
N ASP A 75 -4.33 5.19 -18.35
CA ASP A 75 -4.59 4.84 -19.76
C ASP A 75 -5.98 5.25 -20.23
N THR A 76 -6.98 5.17 -19.35
CA THR A 76 -8.39 5.47 -19.66
C THR A 76 -8.84 6.82 -19.12
N SER A 77 -8.02 7.48 -18.30
CA SER A 77 -8.36 8.71 -17.54
C SER A 77 -9.67 8.55 -16.75
N ARG A 78 -9.82 7.42 -16.07
CA ARG A 78 -11.03 7.06 -15.31
C ARG A 78 -10.69 6.60 -13.91
N ARG A 79 -11.64 6.76 -13.00
CA ARG A 79 -11.53 6.26 -11.62
C ARG A 79 -12.23 4.92 -11.46
N ILE A 80 -11.51 3.97 -10.87
CA ILE A 80 -12.01 2.69 -10.41
C ILE A 80 -12.52 2.91 -8.99
N MET A 81 -13.84 2.94 -8.83
CA MET A 81 -14.49 3.19 -7.53
C MET A 81 -14.70 1.88 -6.76
N PHE A 82 -14.60 1.98 -5.43
CA PHE A 82 -14.82 0.88 -4.51
C PHE A 82 -15.76 1.30 -3.39
N THR A 83 -16.63 0.38 -2.98
CA THR A 83 -17.43 0.54 -1.76
C THR A 83 -16.59 0.25 -0.51
N ARG A 84 -17.03 0.76 0.63
CA ARG A 84 -16.37 0.50 1.92
C ARG A 84 -16.35 -1.00 2.23
N GLU A 85 -17.43 -1.69 1.91
CA GLU A 85 -17.61 -3.13 2.13
C GLU A 85 -16.61 -3.94 1.30
N GLU A 86 -16.45 -3.59 0.02
CA GLU A 86 -15.48 -4.24 -0.87
C GLU A 86 -14.03 -4.08 -0.36
N LEU A 87 -13.66 -2.87 0.10
CA LEU A 87 -12.34 -2.61 0.66
C LEU A 87 -12.10 -3.41 1.95
N LEU A 88 -13.08 -3.43 2.86
CA LEU A 88 -13.00 -4.19 4.10
C LEU A 88 -12.95 -5.70 3.86
N ASP A 89 -13.70 -6.22 2.89
CA ASP A 89 -13.63 -7.61 2.48
C ASP A 89 -12.23 -7.97 1.95
N GLY A 90 -11.65 -7.10 1.12
CA GLY A 90 -10.27 -7.25 0.66
C GLY A 90 -9.25 -7.30 1.81
N LEU A 91 -9.37 -6.41 2.79
CA LEU A 91 -8.50 -6.41 3.97
C LEU A 91 -8.65 -7.68 4.84
N ARG A 92 -9.89 -8.18 5.02
CA ARG A 92 -10.15 -9.39 5.82
C ARG A 92 -9.59 -10.65 5.16
N THR A 93 -9.64 -10.70 3.84
CA THR A 93 -9.25 -11.87 3.04
C THR A 93 -7.80 -11.82 2.57
N ALA A 94 -7.08 -10.72 2.83
CA ALA A 94 -5.69 -10.56 2.48
C ALA A 94 -4.81 -11.68 3.09
N PRO A 95 -3.87 -12.25 2.31
CA PRO A 95 -2.93 -13.25 2.83
C PRO A 95 -2.12 -12.70 4.01
N ARG A 96 -2.05 -13.47 5.11
CA ARG A 96 -1.30 -13.07 6.32
C ARG A 96 0.17 -13.47 6.29
N SER A 97 0.53 -14.39 5.41
CA SER A 97 1.89 -14.89 5.25
C SER A 97 2.16 -15.34 3.82
N LEU A 98 3.40 -15.22 3.40
CA LEU A 98 3.91 -15.68 2.11
C LEU A 98 5.15 -16.55 2.33
N ARG A 99 5.16 -17.76 1.76
CA ARG A 99 6.36 -18.60 1.69
C ARG A 99 7.11 -18.30 0.39
N ILE A 100 8.41 -18.07 0.50
CA ILE A 100 9.30 -17.81 -0.64
C ILE A 100 10.55 -18.68 -0.54
N GLY A 101 11.18 -18.95 -1.69
CA GLY A 101 12.35 -19.82 -1.76
C GLY A 101 11.98 -21.31 -1.74
N SER A 102 12.98 -22.16 -1.56
CA SER A 102 12.82 -23.61 -1.56
C SER A 102 13.88 -24.30 -0.70
N GLY A 103 13.59 -25.53 -0.27
CA GLY A 103 14.51 -26.35 0.53
C GLY A 103 14.97 -25.64 1.81
N LYS A 104 16.27 -25.69 2.08
CA LYS A 104 16.89 -25.03 3.26
C LYS A 104 16.81 -23.50 3.24
N ASP A 105 16.54 -22.92 2.07
CA ASP A 105 16.51 -21.48 1.85
C ASP A 105 15.08 -20.92 1.86
N GLU A 106 14.05 -21.77 2.07
CA GLU A 106 12.67 -21.32 2.23
C GLU A 106 12.55 -20.37 3.43
N ARG A 107 11.81 -19.28 3.25
CA ARG A 107 11.47 -18.33 4.32
C ARG A 107 9.99 -17.97 4.29
N VAL A 108 9.44 -17.67 5.47
CA VAL A 108 8.08 -17.16 5.66
C VAL A 108 8.12 -15.67 5.94
N ILE A 109 7.53 -14.88 5.05
CA ILE A 109 7.22 -13.46 5.27
C ILE A 109 5.85 -13.38 5.92
N GLN A 110 5.72 -12.62 7.00
CA GLN A 110 4.47 -12.41 7.70
C GLN A 110 4.50 -11.08 8.45
N ALA A 111 3.34 -10.48 8.67
CA ALA A 111 3.21 -9.25 9.44
C ALA A 111 3.71 -9.47 10.88
N LYS A 112 4.25 -8.40 11.49
CA LYS A 112 4.53 -8.39 12.92
C LYS A 112 3.30 -7.93 13.68
N GLU A 113 3.06 -8.56 14.81
CA GLU A 113 2.10 -8.04 15.79
C GLU A 113 2.74 -6.89 16.56
N TYR A 114 1.98 -5.82 16.76
CA TYR A 114 2.44 -4.68 17.55
C TYR A 114 2.75 -5.14 18.98
N GLY A 115 3.85 -4.64 19.55
CA GLY A 115 4.32 -5.04 20.88
C GLY A 115 5.05 -6.38 20.96
N VAL A 116 5.06 -7.20 19.91
CA VAL A 116 5.77 -8.49 19.89
C VAL A 116 7.17 -8.33 19.27
N PRO A 117 8.27 -8.50 20.04
CA PRO A 117 9.61 -8.35 19.51
C PRO A 117 9.92 -9.45 18.48
N ARG A 118 10.05 -9.05 17.22
CA ARG A 118 10.46 -9.93 16.13
C ARG A 118 11.43 -9.22 15.22
N LYS A 119 12.50 -9.89 14.78
CA LYS A 119 13.41 -9.32 13.76
C LYS A 119 12.64 -9.11 12.44
N PRO A 120 12.85 -8.00 11.72
CA PRO A 120 12.23 -7.80 10.42
C PRO A 120 12.73 -8.87 9.43
N PHE A 121 11.90 -9.20 8.47
CA PHE A 121 12.37 -9.94 7.30
C PHE A 121 13.32 -9.05 6.51
N ILE A 122 14.52 -9.54 6.20
CA ILE A 122 15.52 -8.80 5.43
C ILE A 122 15.40 -9.21 3.98
N TRP A 123 14.83 -8.32 3.16
CA TRP A 123 14.83 -8.44 1.71
C TRP A 123 15.98 -7.62 1.14
N GLY A 124 17.16 -8.23 1.05
CA GLY A 124 18.37 -7.59 0.54
C GLY A 124 18.57 -7.81 -0.95
N GLY A 125 18.96 -6.76 -1.67
CA GLY A 125 19.30 -6.83 -3.09
C GLY A 125 19.53 -5.44 -3.67
N PHE A 126 19.59 -5.39 -4.99
CA PHE A 126 19.86 -4.15 -5.73
C PHE A 126 18.65 -3.20 -5.85
N SER A 127 17.45 -3.68 -5.48
CA SER A 127 16.23 -2.86 -5.35
C SER A 127 15.88 -2.02 -6.59
N GLY A 128 16.08 -2.57 -7.79
CA GLY A 128 15.61 -1.99 -9.05
C GLY A 128 16.45 -0.83 -9.59
N ALA A 129 17.60 -0.52 -8.99
CA ALA A 129 18.56 0.38 -9.63
C ALA A 129 19.04 -0.22 -10.98
N PRO A 130 19.77 0.53 -11.83
CA PRO A 130 20.39 0.00 -13.05
C PRO A 130 21.78 -0.61 -12.79
N LEU A 131 22.05 -1.82 -13.29
CA LEU A 131 23.38 -2.45 -13.31
C LEU A 131 23.83 -2.67 -14.75
N THR A 132 25.14 -2.66 -14.96
CA THR A 132 25.70 -3.25 -16.16
C THR A 132 25.58 -4.77 -16.09
N GLU A 133 25.55 -5.42 -17.24
CA GLU A 133 25.44 -6.88 -17.33
C GLU A 133 26.61 -7.57 -16.63
N GLU A 134 27.83 -7.03 -16.76
CA GLU A 134 29.05 -7.56 -16.18
C GLU A 134 29.00 -7.58 -14.64
N MET A 135 28.34 -6.58 -14.03
CA MET A 135 28.25 -6.44 -12.58
C MET A 135 27.09 -7.23 -11.97
N TYR A 136 26.13 -7.69 -12.77
CA TYR A 136 24.88 -8.28 -12.29
C TYR A 136 25.12 -9.43 -11.31
N GLN A 137 25.94 -10.42 -11.70
CA GLN A 137 26.20 -11.60 -10.87
C GLN A 137 26.94 -11.25 -9.57
N ALA A 138 27.98 -10.42 -9.66
CA ALA A 138 28.78 -10.03 -8.49
C ALA A 138 27.93 -9.25 -7.48
N SER A 139 27.06 -8.36 -7.97
CA SER A 139 26.13 -7.60 -7.15
C SER A 139 25.19 -8.53 -6.39
N ILE A 140 24.48 -9.43 -7.08
CA ILE A 140 23.54 -10.36 -6.44
C ILE A 140 24.25 -11.24 -5.39
N ARG A 141 25.42 -11.79 -5.72
CA ARG A 141 26.21 -12.62 -4.80
C ARG A 141 26.63 -11.89 -3.53
N SER A 142 26.83 -10.57 -3.57
CA SER A 142 27.22 -9.80 -2.38
C SER A 142 26.17 -9.82 -1.25
N TYR A 143 24.91 -10.14 -1.56
CA TYR A 143 23.82 -10.24 -0.59
C TYR A 143 23.56 -11.68 -0.12
N ILE A 144 24.16 -12.67 -0.79
CA ILE A 144 23.98 -14.09 -0.51
C ILE A 144 25.17 -14.54 0.33
N ARG A 145 24.91 -15.18 1.47
CA ARG A 145 25.91 -15.89 2.27
C ARG A 145 25.73 -17.38 2.12
#